data_AF-M2QXL1-F1
#
_entry.id   AF-M2QXL1-F1
#
_cell.length_a   1.000
_cell.length_b   1.000
_cell.length_c   1.000
_cell.angle_alpha   90.00
_cell.angle_beta   90.00
_cell.angle_gamma   90.00
#
_symmetry.space_group_name_H-M   'P 1'
#
loop_
_entity.id
_entity.type
_entity.pdbx_description
1 polymer ?
#
loop_
_entity_poly.entity_id
_entity_poly.type
_entity_poly.pdbx_seq_one_letter_code
_entity_poly.pdbx_strand_id
1 'polypeptide(L)'
;LNEEQRRAFVIAARQLHYKYEEPLCMYLDGMGGTGKSRVLLALIYFLEKRGERGQLLVLAPTGSAACLVDSYTYHSALGIGQNADKKTLVNQFQIAKIRERHGGVDMIFIDEVSMISCNDLYQISSQL
;
A
#
# COMPACT_ATOMS: atom_id res chain seq x y z
N LEU A 1 6.51 -18.35 -6.33
CA LEU A 1 6.05 -17.34 -7.29
C LEU A 1 6.26 -17.91 -8.67
N ASN A 2 5.30 -17.79 -9.59
CA ASN A 2 5.55 -18.07 -11.01
C ASN A 2 6.46 -16.98 -11.62
N GLU A 3 6.79 -17.09 -12.91
CA GLU A 3 7.73 -16.17 -13.57
C GLU A 3 7.30 -14.70 -13.47
N GLU A 4 6.05 -14.39 -13.80
CA GLU A 4 5.51 -13.03 -13.76
C GLU A 4 5.38 -12.48 -12.33
N GLN A 5 4.91 -13.30 -11.39
CA GLN A 5 4.85 -12.93 -9.98
C GLN A 5 6.24 -12.67 -9.42
N ARG A 6 7.24 -13.46 -9.83
CA ARG A 6 8.64 -13.27 -9.43
C ARG A 6 9.19 -11.98 -10.02
N ARG A 7 8.87 -11.66 -11.27
CA ARG A 7 9.27 -10.42 -11.93
C ARG A 7 8.72 -9.21 -11.16
N ALA A 8 7.42 -9.20 -10.87
CA ALA A 8 6.79 -8.15 -10.08
C ALA A 8 7.42 -7.99 -8.69
N PHE A 9 7.62 -9.11 -7.99
CA PHE A 9 8.30 -9.12 -6.70
C PHE A 9 9.71 -8.52 -6.78
N VAL A 10 10.53 -8.92 -7.76
CA VAL A 10 11.91 -8.44 -7.88
C VAL A 10 11.97 -6.93 -8.14
N ILE A 11 11.07 -6.39 -8.96
CA ILE A 11 11.00 -4.95 -9.23
C ILE A 11 10.71 -4.19 -7.92
N ALA A 12 9.63 -4.57 -7.22
CA ALA A 12 9.23 -3.92 -5.98
C ALA A 12 10.28 -4.09 -4.86
N ALA A 13 10.84 -5.29 -4.69
CA ALA A 13 11.86 -5.57 -3.68
C ALA A 13 13.15 -4.79 -3.93
N ARG A 14 13.54 -4.57 -5.19
CA ARG A 14 14.69 -3.71 -5.53
C ARG A 14 14.47 -2.26 -5.13
N GLN A 15 13.27 -1.71 -5.37
CA GLN A 15 12.92 -0.36 -4.92
C GLN A 15 13.07 -0.24 -3.39
N LEU A 16 12.50 -1.19 -2.65
CA LEU A 16 12.58 -1.23 -1.19
C LEU A 16 14.01 -1.40 -0.66
N HIS A 17 14.84 -2.16 -1.39
CA HIS A 17 16.21 -2.44 -0.96
C HIS A 17 17.18 -1.29 -1.27
N TYR A 18 17.17 -0.78 -2.50
CA TYR A 18 18.12 0.24 -2.95
C TYR A 18 17.64 1.67 -2.72
N LYS A 19 16.34 1.87 -2.47
CA LYS A 19 15.73 3.19 -2.25
C LYS A 19 16.10 4.18 -3.36
N TYR A 20 15.85 3.78 -4.62
CA TYR A 20 16.10 4.63 -5.78
C TYR A 20 15.37 5.97 -5.65
N GLU A 21 15.98 7.05 -6.18
CA GLU A 21 15.42 8.41 -6.11
C GLU A 21 14.10 8.52 -6.87
N GLU A 22 13.98 7.84 -8.01
CA GLU A 22 12.73 7.77 -8.76
C GLU A 22 11.74 6.82 -8.06
N PRO A 23 10.52 7.30 -7.73
CA PRO A 23 9.52 6.46 -7.09
C PRO A 23 8.98 5.41 -8.07
N LEU A 24 8.86 4.17 -7.60
CA LEU A 24 8.21 3.10 -8.36
C LEU A 24 6.69 3.30 -8.37
N CYS A 25 6.13 3.62 -9.54
CA CYS A 25 4.70 3.54 -9.79
C CYS A 25 4.39 2.30 -10.64
N MET A 26 3.83 1.26 -10.01
CA MET A 26 3.59 -0.04 -10.64
C MET A 26 2.11 -0.42 -10.56
N TYR A 27 1.54 -0.85 -11.69
CA TYR A 27 0.22 -1.47 -11.77
C TYR A 27 0.37 -2.96 -12.03
N LEU A 28 -0.10 -3.80 -11.10
CA LEU A 28 -0.06 -5.26 -11.22
C LEU A 28 -1.43 -5.78 -11.71
N ASP A 29 -1.55 -5.97 -13.01
CA ASP A 29 -2.78 -6.46 -13.63
C ASP A 29 -2.90 -7.99 -13.60
N GLY A 30 -4.13 -8.47 -13.77
CA GLY A 30 -4.46 -9.88 -14.00
C GLY A 30 -5.84 -10.23 -13.51
N MET A 31 -6.43 -11.28 -14.08
CA MET A 31 -7.75 -11.77 -13.66
C MET A 31 -7.77 -12.19 -12.18
N GLY A 32 -8.97 -12.31 -11.59
CA GLY A 32 -9.13 -12.93 -10.28
C GLY A 32 -8.49 -14.33 -10.26
N GLY A 33 -7.79 -14.67 -9.16
CA GLY A 33 -7.14 -15.98 -9.02
C GLY A 33 -5.75 -16.13 -9.67
N THR A 34 -5.20 -15.10 -10.33
CA THR A 34 -3.83 -15.16 -10.91
C THR A 34 -2.70 -15.03 -9.87
N GLY A 35 -3.06 -14.88 -8.59
CA GLY A 35 -2.12 -14.83 -7.48
C GLY A 35 -1.43 -13.47 -7.30
N LYS A 36 -2.07 -12.35 -7.64
CA LYS A 36 -1.58 -10.99 -7.32
C LYS A 36 -1.29 -10.83 -5.83
N SER A 37 -2.21 -11.28 -4.97
CA SER A 37 -2.02 -11.27 -3.51
C SER A 37 -0.83 -12.15 -3.06
N ARG A 38 -0.38 -13.11 -3.87
CA ARG A 38 0.84 -13.89 -3.58
C ARG A 38 2.10 -13.03 -3.71
N VAL A 39 2.12 -12.05 -4.61
CA VAL A 39 3.22 -11.07 -4.72
C VAL A 39 3.27 -10.20 -3.48
N LEU A 40 2.12 -9.70 -3.03
CA LEU A 40 2.01 -8.95 -1.78
C LEU A 40 2.51 -9.75 -0.58
N LEU A 41 2.06 -10.99 -0.41
CA LEU A 41 2.51 -11.87 0.68
C LEU A 41 4.02 -12.14 0.62
N ALA A 42 4.61 -12.25 -0.58
CA ALA A 42 6.04 -12.41 -0.73
C ALA A 42 6.82 -11.15 -0.34
N LEU A 43 6.32 -9.95 -0.66
CA LEU A 43 6.90 -8.67 -0.22
C LEU A 43 6.83 -8.51 1.30
N ILE A 44 5.69 -8.85 1.91
CA ILE A 44 5.52 -8.85 3.37
C ILE A 44 6.57 -9.77 4.00
N TYR A 45 6.65 -11.03 3.54
CA TYR A 45 7.62 -11.99 4.04
C TYR A 45 9.07 -11.51 3.88
N PHE A 46 9.41 -10.90 2.73
CA PHE A 46 10.73 -10.34 2.48
C PHE A 46 11.12 -9.25 3.49
N LEU A 47 10.19 -8.33 3.78
CA LEU A 47 10.42 -7.26 4.75
C LEU A 47 10.43 -7.75 6.19
N GLU A 48 9.58 -8.71 6.55
CA GLU A 48 9.58 -9.35 7.87
C GLU A 48 10.93 -10.02 8.17
N LYS A 49 11.50 -10.72 7.18
CA LYS A 49 12.84 -11.33 7.32
C LYS A 49 13.97 -10.32 7.50
N ARG A 50 13.72 -9.05 7.18
CA ARG A 50 14.67 -7.95 7.39
C ARG A 50 14.35 -7.11 8.63
N GLY A 51 13.25 -7.38 9.33
CA GLY A 51 12.76 -6.51 10.41
C GLY A 51 12.23 -5.16 9.90
N GLU A 52 11.90 -5.07 8.61
CA GLU A 52 11.52 -3.84 7.90
C GLU A 52 10.04 -3.85 7.50
N ARG A 53 9.20 -4.67 8.15
CA ARG A 53 7.76 -4.83 7.82
C ARG A 53 7.03 -3.50 7.71
N GLY A 54 7.42 -2.52 8.52
CA GLY A 54 6.81 -1.22 8.54
C GLY A 54 6.99 -0.40 7.25
N GLN A 55 8.05 -0.65 6.47
CA GLN A 55 8.30 0.06 5.20
C GLN A 55 7.20 -0.14 4.15
N LEU A 56 6.32 -1.15 4.32
CA LEU A 56 5.21 -1.43 3.42
C LEU A 56 3.86 -1.16 4.11
N LEU A 57 3.13 -0.17 3.58
CA LEU A 57 1.74 0.08 3.92
C LEU A 57 0.82 -0.60 2.91
N VAL A 58 -0.13 -1.40 3.40
CA VAL A 58 -1.10 -2.11 2.56
C VAL A 58 -2.47 -1.46 2.71
N LEU A 59 -3.05 -1.05 1.59
CA LEU A 59 -4.34 -0.39 1.52
C LEU A 59 -5.33 -1.20 0.67
N ALA A 60 -6.61 -1.06 0.96
CA ALA A 60 -7.69 -1.65 0.17
C ALA A 60 -8.92 -0.72 0.13
N PRO A 61 -9.85 -0.89 -0.83
CA PRO A 61 -11.06 -0.08 -0.93
C PRO A 61 -12.11 -0.39 0.13
N THR A 62 -12.22 -1.65 0.54
CA THR A 62 -13.26 -2.13 1.45
C THR A 62 -12.64 -2.85 2.65
N GLY A 63 -13.38 -2.90 3.76
CA GLY A 63 -12.94 -3.65 4.95
C GLY A 63 -12.78 -5.14 4.67
N SER A 64 -13.57 -5.72 3.76
CA SER A 64 -13.45 -7.11 3.35
C SER A 64 -12.20 -7.38 2.49
N ALA A 65 -11.78 -6.41 1.67
CA ALA A 65 -10.52 -6.50 0.93
C ALA A 65 -9.30 -6.24 1.85
N ALA A 66 -9.48 -5.45 2.91
CA ALA A 66 -8.48 -5.23 3.95
C ALA A 66 -8.33 -6.41 4.96
N CYS A 67 -8.83 -7.60 4.64
CA CYS A 67 -8.71 -8.78 5.50
C CYS A 67 -7.30 -9.39 5.51
N LEU A 68 -6.41 -8.96 4.61
CA LEU A 68 -5.01 -9.38 4.58
C LEU A 68 -4.23 -8.69 5.73
N VAL A 69 -3.21 -9.39 6.26
CA VAL A 69 -2.48 -9.03 7.49
C VAL A 69 -1.99 -7.57 7.49
N ASP A 70 -2.39 -6.82 8.54
CA ASP A 70 -2.03 -5.41 8.79
C ASP A 70 -2.31 -4.46 7.62
N SER A 71 -3.42 -4.69 6.92
CA SER A 71 -3.92 -3.77 5.90
C SER A 71 -5.02 -2.85 6.45
N TYR A 72 -5.19 -1.69 5.81
CA TYR A 72 -6.16 -0.68 6.18
C TYR A 72 -7.02 -0.33 4.97
N THR A 73 -8.21 0.22 5.20
CA THR A 73 -8.88 0.88 4.08
C THR A 73 -8.16 2.18 3.75
N TYR A 74 -8.05 2.56 2.47
CA TYR A 74 -7.42 3.85 2.13
C TYR A 74 -8.14 5.04 2.79
N HIS A 75 -9.46 4.93 2.97
CA HIS A 75 -10.27 5.88 3.74
C HIS A 75 -9.75 6.08 5.17
N SER A 76 -9.52 4.98 5.90
CA SER A 76 -9.06 5.03 7.29
C SER A 76 -7.59 5.39 7.43
N ALA A 77 -6.76 4.99 6.47
CA ALA A 77 -5.32 5.28 6.51
C ALA A 77 -4.98 6.72 6.11
N LEU A 78 -5.73 7.29 5.15
CA LEU A 78 -5.48 8.62 4.59
C LEU A 78 -6.52 9.67 5.02
N GLY A 79 -7.48 9.29 5.86
CA GLY A 79 -8.55 10.16 6.35
C GLY A 79 -9.50 10.66 5.25
N ILE A 80 -9.62 9.92 4.15
CA ILE A 80 -10.51 10.24 3.02
C ILE A 80 -11.97 9.95 3.41
N GLY A 81 -12.88 10.90 3.16
CA GLY A 81 -14.32 10.75 3.43
C GLY A 81 -14.80 11.19 4.82
N GLN A 82 -13.92 11.74 5.68
CA GLN A 82 -14.34 12.35 6.96
C GLN A 82 -14.79 13.82 6.77
N ASN A 83 -15.75 14.28 7.60
CA ASN A 83 -16.34 15.62 7.54
C ASN A 83 -15.29 16.73 7.45
N ALA A 84 -15.57 17.72 6.59
CA ALA A 84 -14.62 18.74 6.15
C ALA A 84 -13.94 19.54 7.28
N ASP A 85 -14.62 19.73 8.41
CA ASP A 85 -14.15 20.60 9.49
C ASP A 85 -13.02 20.02 10.35
N LYS A 86 -12.67 18.73 10.18
CA LYS A 86 -11.56 18.06 10.91
C LYS A 86 -10.42 17.57 10.01
N LYS A 87 -10.49 17.83 8.69
CA LYS A 87 -9.68 17.18 7.64
C LYS A 87 -8.16 17.29 7.82
N THR A 88 -7.62 18.50 8.00
CA THR A 88 -6.17 18.69 7.78
C THR A 88 -5.32 18.18 8.93
N LEU A 89 -5.77 18.38 10.17
CA LEU A 89 -5.05 17.94 11.36
C LEU A 89 -5.18 16.42 11.54
N VAL A 90 -6.38 15.86 11.47
CA VAL A 90 -6.58 14.42 11.71
C VAL A 90 -5.82 13.56 10.69
N ASN A 91 -5.76 13.99 9.42
CA ASN A 91 -5.05 13.26 8.36
C ASN A 91 -3.53 13.20 8.61
N GLN A 92 -2.91 14.35 8.92
CA GLN A 92 -1.47 14.39 9.20
C GLN A 92 -1.13 13.57 10.44
N PHE A 93 -1.95 13.62 11.49
CA PHE A 93 -1.75 12.83 12.69
C PHE A 93 -1.95 11.32 12.44
N GLN A 94 -2.90 10.91 11.60
CA GLN A 94 -3.09 9.49 11.28
C GLN A 94 -1.98 8.93 10.39
N ILE A 95 -1.59 9.64 9.34
CA ILE A 95 -0.46 9.23 8.48
C ILE A 95 0.84 9.27 9.28
N ALA A 96 1.07 10.28 10.12
CA ALA A 96 2.23 10.33 11.01
C ALA A 96 2.22 9.18 12.01
N LYS A 97 1.07 8.83 12.60
CA LYS A 97 0.94 7.71 13.52
C LYS A 97 1.14 6.36 12.84
N ILE A 98 0.68 6.21 11.58
CA ILE A 98 0.97 5.03 10.76
C ILE A 98 2.47 5.00 10.45
N ARG A 99 3.06 6.09 9.98
CA ARG A 99 4.50 6.19 9.72
C ARG A 99 5.34 5.92 10.96
N GLU A 100 4.94 6.42 12.13
CA GLU A 100 5.61 6.21 13.41
C GLU A 100 5.47 4.77 13.89
N ARG A 101 4.25 4.20 13.85
CA ARG A 101 4.00 2.78 14.17
C ARG A 101 4.78 1.84 13.26
N HIS A 102 4.97 2.24 12.00
CA HIS A 102 5.67 1.47 11.00
C HIS A 102 7.17 1.84 10.88
N GLY A 103 7.70 2.75 11.70
CA GLY A 103 9.13 3.12 11.63
C GLY A 103 9.56 3.72 10.27
N GLY A 104 8.62 4.26 9.50
CA GLY A 104 8.79 4.75 8.13
C GLY A 104 8.01 3.90 7.11
N VAL A 105 7.40 4.56 6.12
CA VAL A 105 6.72 3.90 4.98
C VAL A 105 7.43 4.32 3.70
N ASP A 106 8.07 3.35 3.04
CA ASP A 106 8.80 3.56 1.78
C ASP A 106 7.96 3.09 0.56
N MET A 107 6.94 2.26 0.77
CA MET A 107 6.07 1.74 -0.28
C MET A 107 4.62 1.61 0.18
N ILE A 108 3.70 1.94 -0.73
CA ILE A 108 2.26 1.72 -0.55
C ILE A 108 1.80 0.70 -1.60
N PHE A 109 1.14 -0.36 -1.13
CA PHE A 109 0.49 -1.34 -1.98
C PHE A 109 -1.01 -1.21 -1.83
N ILE A 110 -1.72 -1.03 -2.94
CA ILE A 110 -3.18 -0.89 -2.96
C ILE A 110 -3.79 -2.13 -3.62
N ASP A 111 -4.49 -2.96 -2.86
CA ASP A 111 -5.21 -4.12 -3.39
C ASP A 111 -6.60 -3.71 -3.91
N GLU A 112 -7.15 -4.48 -4.85
CA GLU A 112 -8.46 -4.24 -5.49
C GLU A 112 -8.63 -2.81 -6.03
N VAL A 113 -7.56 -2.25 -6.64
CA VAL A 113 -7.55 -0.90 -7.23
C VAL A 113 -8.65 -0.69 -8.30
N SER A 114 -9.15 -1.78 -8.90
CA SER A 114 -10.29 -1.75 -9.83
C SER A 114 -11.58 -1.22 -9.21
N MET A 115 -11.70 -1.24 -7.88
CA MET A 115 -12.85 -0.70 -7.15
C MET A 115 -12.67 0.77 -6.74
N ILE A 116 -11.53 1.41 -7.07
CA ILE A 116 -11.23 2.78 -6.70
C ILE A 116 -11.63 3.73 -7.81
N SER A 117 -12.44 4.74 -7.48
CA SER A 117 -12.86 5.76 -8.46
C SER A 117 -11.69 6.68 -8.82
N CYS A 118 -11.73 7.31 -10.01
CA CYS A 118 -10.72 8.30 -10.39
C CYS A 118 -10.63 9.47 -9.40
N ASN A 119 -11.77 9.88 -8.82
CA ASN A 119 -11.81 10.91 -7.79
C ASN A 119 -11.07 10.47 -6.52
N ASP A 120 -11.28 9.25 -6.06
CA ASP A 120 -10.62 8.74 -4.86
C ASP A 120 -9.13 8.51 -5.12
N LEU A 121 -8.74 8.07 -6.31
CA LEU A 121 -7.35 7.94 -6.71
C LEU A 121 -6.62 9.29 -6.69
N TYR A 122 -7.28 10.36 -7.17
CA TYR A 122 -6.76 11.73 -7.05
C TYR A 122 -6.62 12.14 -5.57
N GLN A 123 -7.62 11.85 -4.74
CA GLN A 123 -7.55 12.17 -3.31
C GLN A 123 -6.42 11.42 -2.62
N ILE A 124 -6.23 10.13 -2.90
CA ILE A 124 -5.10 9.33 -2.43
C ILE A 124 -3.79 10.03 -2.82
N SER A 125 -3.61 10.35 -4.10
CA SER A 125 -2.39 11.02 -4.59
C SER A 125 -2.13 12.36 -3.90
N SER A 126 -3.16 13.13 -3.55
CA SER A 126 -3.00 14.43 -2.88
C SER A 126 -2.62 14.33 -1.40
N GLN A 127 -2.77 13.16 -0.77
CA GLN A 127 -2.44 12.92 0.64
C GLN A 127 -1.05 12.30 0.83
N LEU A 128 -0.39 11.89 -0.24
CA LEU A 128 0.93 11.22 -0.23
C LEU A 128 2.06 12.22 -0.48
#